data_AF-A0A3C1WYZ6-F1
#
_entry.id   AF-A0A3C1WYZ6-F1
#
_cell.length_a   1.000
_cell.length_b   1.000
_cell.length_c   1.000
_cell.angle_alpha   90.00
_cell.angle_beta   90.00
_cell.angle_gamma   90.00
#
_symmetry.space_group_name_H-M   'P 1'
#
loop_
_entity.id
_entity.type
_entity.pdbx_description
1 polymer ?
#
loop_
_entity_poly.entity_id
_entity_poly.type
_entity_poly.pdbx_seq_one_letter_code
_entity_poly.pdbx_strand_id
1 'polypeptide(L)' 'NMLAQQVSDQLTAHFGDKVYETIIPRNVRLAEAPSHGMPVLMYDRSSRGAVAYLKLAEEIIQKEMRKSHG' A
#
# COMPACT_ATOMS: atom_id res chain seq x y z
N ASN A 1 8.66 -12.66 -13.44
CA ASN A 1 7.68 -11.64 -12.97
C ASN A 1 7.93 -10.31 -13.69
N MET A 2 7.96 -10.28 -15.03
CA MET A 2 8.36 -9.08 -15.80
C MET A 2 7.16 -8.16 -16.14
N LEU A 3 5.97 -8.74 -16.32
CA LEU A 3 4.75 -7.99 -16.63
C LEU A 3 4.30 -7.09 -15.47
N ALA A 4 4.35 -7.59 -14.24
CA ALA A 4 3.96 -6.81 -13.06
C ALA A 4 4.85 -5.58 -12.88
N GLN A 5 6.15 -5.70 -13.16
CA GLN A 5 7.10 -4.59 -13.08
C GLN A 5 6.83 -3.56 -14.19
N GLN A 6 6.66 -4.01 -15.43
CA GLN A 6 6.35 -3.12 -16.56
C GLN A 6 5.04 -2.35 -16.37
N VAL A 7 4.01 -3.00 -15.84
CA VAL A 7 2.74 -2.33 -15.51
C VAL A 7 2.95 -1.33 -14.38
N SER A 8 3.74 -1.66 -13.36
CA SER A 8 4.04 -0.73 -12.27
C SER A 8 4.78 0.51 -12.78
N ASP A 9 5.76 0.34 -13.67
CA ASP A 9 6.54 1.43 -14.24
C ASP A 9 5.68 2.34 -15.14
N GLN A 10 4.75 1.75 -15.91
CA GLN A 10 3.77 2.51 -16.70
C GLN A 10 2.80 3.30 -15.83
N LEU A 11 2.34 2.73 -14.71
CA LEU A 11 1.48 3.44 -13.77
C LEU A 11 2.21 4.65 -13.18
N THR A 12 3.46 4.47 -12.74
CA THR A 12 4.27 5.57 -12.23
C THR A 12 4.53 6.63 -13.31
N ALA A 13 4.85 6.24 -14.55
CA ALA A 13 5.07 7.19 -15.64
C ALA A 13 3.81 7.97 -16.04
N HIS A 14 2.63 7.34 -15.97
CA HIS A 14 1.37 7.97 -16.40
C HIS A 14 0.71 8.81 -15.30
N PHE A 15 0.75 8.33 -14.06
CA PHE A 15 0.04 8.94 -12.94
C PHE A 15 0.98 9.72 -12.00
N GLY A 16 2.31 9.53 -12.11
CA GLY A 16 3.33 10.27 -11.38
C GLY A 16 3.03 10.34 -9.89
N ASP A 17 2.93 11.56 -9.38
CA ASP A 17 2.61 11.85 -7.98
C ASP A 17 1.22 11.41 -7.52
N LYS A 18 0.38 10.81 -8.36
CA LYS A 18 -0.88 10.19 -7.90
C LYS A 18 -0.70 8.74 -7.48
N VAL A 19 0.41 8.10 -7.86
CA VAL A 19 0.77 6.74 -7.41
C VAL A 19 1.53 6.84 -6.08
N TYR A 20 1.36 5.82 -5.25
CA TYR A 20 2.16 5.62 -4.04
C TYR A 20 3.20 4.54 -4.32
N GLU A 21 4.42 4.71 -3.82
CA GLU A 21 5.53 3.76 -3.97
C GLU A 21 5.28 2.48 -3.18
N THR A 22 4.49 2.55 -2.11
CA THR A 22 4.19 1.40 -1.27
C THR A 22 3.32 0.37 -1.99
N ILE A 23 3.93 -0.77 -2.34
CA ILE A 23 3.24 -1.92 -2.94
C ILE A 23 2.56 -2.76 -1.85
N ILE A 24 1.24 -2.94 -1.96
CA ILE A 24 0.49 -3.88 -1.11
C ILE A 24 0.50 -5.28 -1.74
N PRO A 25 1.21 -6.26 -1.17
CA PRO A 25 1.30 -7.60 -1.74
C PRO A 25 -0.01 -8.37 -1.56
N ARG A 26 -0.34 -9.24 -2.52
CA ARG A 26 -1.47 -10.18 -2.38
C ARG A 26 -1.21 -11.11 -1.20
N ASN A 27 -2.07 -11.06 -0.18
CA ASN A 27 -1.92 -11.83 1.06
C ASN A 27 -3.24 -12.51 1.43
N VAL A 28 -3.21 -13.83 1.62
CA VAL A 28 -4.39 -14.65 1.99
C VAL A 28 -4.98 -14.18 3.33
N ARG A 29 -4.15 -13.82 4.32
CA ARG A 29 -4.60 -13.29 5.62
C ARG A 29 -5.27 -11.92 5.50
N LEU A 30 -4.88 -11.10 4.52
CA LEU A 30 -5.54 -9.83 4.22
C LEU A 30 -6.90 -10.06 3.55
N ALA A 31 -7.05 -11.12 2.75
CA ALA A 31 -8.31 -11.49 2.12
C ALA A 31 -9.30 -12.15 3.11
N GLU A 32 -8.81 -12.77 4.17
CA GLU A 32 -9.62 -13.39 5.23
C GLU A 32 -10.03 -12.39 6.34
N ALA A 33 -9.25 -11.33 6.57
CA ALA A 33 -9.55 -10.31 7.57
C ALA A 33 -10.97 -9.66 7.42
N PRO A 34 -11.46 -9.32 6.21
CA PRO A 34 -12.84 -8.86 6.01
C PRO A 34 -13.89 -9.88 6.46
N SER A 35 -13.66 -11.17 6.20
CA SER A 35 -14.56 -12.25 6.60
C SER A 35 -14.62 -12.43 8.12
N HIS A 36 -13.57 -12.04 8.85
CA HIS A 36 -13.51 -12.03 10.31
C HIS A 36 -13.95 -10.71 10.95
N GLY A 37 -14.33 -9.70 10.15
CA GLY A 37 -14.76 -8.39 10.66
C GLY A 37 -13.68 -7.62 11.44
N MET A 38 -12.41 -8.00 11.28
CA MET A 38 -11.30 -7.40 12.01
C MET A 38 -10.32 -6.71 11.04
N PRO A 39 -9.77 -5.53 11.41
CA PRO A 39 -8.68 -4.93 10.64
C PRO A 39 -7.48 -5.88 10.54
N VAL A 40 -6.78 -5.90 9.40
CA VAL A 40 -5.56 -6.72 9.22
C VAL A 40 -4.48 -6.42 10.28
N LEU A 41 -4.48 -5.19 10.79
CA LEU A 41 -3.64 -4.74 11.91
C LEU A 41 -4.02 -5.40 13.24
N MET A 42 -5.25 -5.84 13.45
CA MET A 42 -5.62 -6.60 14.65
C MET A 42 -5.51 -8.11 14.43
N TYR A 43 -5.71 -8.57 13.19
CA TYR A 43 -5.63 -9.99 12.83
C TYR A 43 -4.20 -10.53 12.83
N ASP A 44 -3.26 -9.82 12.19
CA ASP A 44 -1.84 -10.19 12.19
C ASP A 44 -0.94 -8.97 11.90
N ARG A 45 -0.52 -8.31 12.98
CA ARG A 45 0.39 -7.14 12.96
C ARG A 45 1.74 -7.43 12.28
N SER A 46 2.21 -8.67 12.34
CA SER A 46 3.48 -9.09 11.77
C SER A 46 3.38 -9.48 10.29
N SER A 47 2.15 -9.56 9.76
CA SER A 47 1.95 -9.95 8.37
C SER A 47 2.53 -8.92 7.41
N ARG A 48 3.00 -9.42 6.27
CA ARG A 48 3.46 -8.57 5.15
C ARG A 48 2.40 -7.58 4.68
N GLY A 49 1.11 -7.89 4.87
CA GLY A 49 0.00 -6.99 4.55
C GLY A 49 -0.11 -5.83 5.54
N ALA A 50 -0.07 -6.13 6.85
CA ALA A 50 -0.11 -5.09 7.89
C ALA A 50 1.08 -4.14 7.80
N VAL A 51 2.29 -4.66 7.58
CA VAL A 51 3.50 -3.83 7.39
C VAL A 51 3.39 -2.95 6.15
N ALA A 52 2.88 -3.48 5.04
CA ALA A 52 2.68 -2.69 3.82
C ALA A 52 1.64 -1.57 4.02
N TYR A 53 0.56 -1.82 4.76
CA TYR A 53 -0.42 -0.77 5.08
C TYR A 53 0.14 0.31 6.01
N LEU A 54 1.01 -0.04 6.96
CA LEU A 54 1.68 0.96 7.80
C LEU A 54 2.60 1.86 6.97
N LYS A 55 3.39 1.28 6.06
CA LYS A 55 4.24 2.05 5.13
C LYS A 55 3.41 2.99 4.25
N LEU A 56 2.26 2.52 3.76
CA LEU A 56 1.35 3.33 2.97
C LEU A 56 0.79 4.51 3.78
N ALA A 57 0.44 4.28 5.05
CA ALA A 57 -0.04 5.33 5.94
C ALA A 57 1.03 6.42 6.18
N GLU A 58 2.29 6.01 6.41
CA GLU A 58 3.42 6.95 6.51
C GLU A 58 3.59 7.76 5.23
N GLU A 59 3.53 7.10 4.07
CA GLU A 59 3.68 7.76 2.77
C GLU A 59 2.57 8.79 2.51
N ILE A 60 1.33 8.47 2.86
CA ILE A 60 0.19 9.40 2.76
C ILE A 60 0.43 10.64 3.63
N ILE A 61 0.83 10.47 4.90
CA ILE A 61 1.08 11.58 5.81
C ILE A 61 2.18 12.49 5.26
N GLN A 62 3.31 11.91 4.80
CA GLN A 62 4.42 12.67 4.23
C GLN A 62 3.99 13.46 2.97
N LYS A 63 3.16 12.86 2.13
CA LYS A 63 2.65 13.49 0.91
C LYS A 63 1.68 14.63 1.19
N GLU A 64 0.80 14.47 2.18
CA GLU A 64 -0.12 15.52 2.63
C GLU A 64 0.64 16.67 3.32
N MET A 65 1.65 16.37 4.13
CA MET A 65 2.54 17.41 4.72
C MET A 65 3.29 18.19 3.65
N ARG A 66 3.75 17.54 2.58
CA ARG A 66 4.40 18.21 1.45
C ARG A 66 3.44 19.10 0.65
N LYS A 67 2.17 18.72 0.52
CA LYS A 67 1.14 19.55 -0.15
C LYS A 67 0.73 20.78 0.66
N SER A 68 0.71 20.68 2.01
CA SER A 68 0.27 21.80 2.86
C SER A 68 1.31 22.90 3.05
N HIS A 69 2.58 22.64 2.70
CA HIS A 69 3.69 23.59 2.78
C HIS A 69 4.11 24.16 1.41
N GLY A 70 3.30 23.94 0.36
CA GLY A 70 3.54 24.41 -1.01
C GLY A 70 2.59 25.52 -1.44
#